data_AF-A0A139HVG3-F1
#
_entry.id   AF-A0A139HVG3-F1
#
_cell.length_a   1.000
_cell.length_b   1.000
_cell.length_c   1.000
_cell.angle_alpha   90.00
_cell.angle_beta   90.00
_cell.angle_gamma   90.00
#
_symmetry.space_group_name_H-M   'P 1'
#
loop_
_entity.id
_entity.type
_entity.pdbx_description
1 polymer ?
#
loop_
_entity_poly.entity_id
_entity_poly.type
_entity_poly.pdbx_seq_one_letter_code
_entity_poly.pdbx_strand_id
1 'polypeptide(L)'
;MMESSTWLLLAAALPRAIAGGHEESASEKAAALVNDKIIKYIGWTWACIIGTLLIYRWTLNLLQHVRRLANLNHGTSSDGRQRYFSIPDETWAKIKRHFIVAPLFRRRHNREFRLSAAINMGTLPGRMQSFWLIGYFALNITFTVWNIDWHSEEKYSIGLSRTGILATTNMVPLFLLAGRNNPMVWLFGISFDNLNMLHRWIGRIVVFEATAHAAFWFGGKVASMGPEKAYKVIASAMASSTFILSGTIAFCSFGAILLQSPSIIRHAFYETFLHLHIALAITAVVAVWMHLQGMAAQLILAGALICWIFERLARVYLIVRYNFSRKGRTKAEIEALPGDAIRVTLRMAKMWKFRPGQHIYLYIPSIGMWTSHPFSLAWSEESADLATEKGLPMSRQDIFAAKTTSVSLIIRRRTGFTDTLYKKAETSGISPMVTTAYVEGPYGHESFQSYGTVMLFAAGVGITHQVPHVRDLVAGYSNGTCATRKVVLVWIIQSPEHLEWIRPWMTQILGMDKRRDILKILLFVTRPRSTKEIHSPSASVQMFPGKPDVGALISKEQEHQVGAMALSVCGVGSLADDVRRGMRDRCEHTEIDFFEEAFSW
;
A
#
# COMPACT_ATOMS: atom_id res chain seq x y z
N MET A 1 -36.95 -15.29 15.07
CA MET A 1 -36.94 -13.85 15.41
C MET A 1 -36.24 -13.64 16.75
N MET A 2 -34.91 -13.76 16.81
CA MET A 2 -34.14 -13.55 18.06
C MET A 2 -32.67 -13.26 17.70
N GLU A 3 -32.36 -12.11 17.08
CA GLU A 3 -30.95 -11.66 16.88
C GLU A 3 -30.81 -10.12 16.76
N SER A 4 -31.54 -9.31 17.54
CA SER A 4 -31.31 -7.85 17.55
C SER A 4 -31.06 -7.22 18.93
N SER A 5 -31.09 -7.99 20.02
CA SER A 5 -31.06 -7.45 21.38
C SER A 5 -29.67 -7.34 22.00
N THR A 6 -28.65 -8.04 21.49
CA THR A 6 -27.31 -8.07 22.12
C THR A 6 -26.45 -6.84 21.79
N TRP A 7 -26.63 -6.22 20.62
CA TRP A 7 -25.92 -4.97 20.28
C TRP A 7 -26.57 -3.72 20.90
N LEU A 8 -27.86 -3.77 21.22
CA LEU A 8 -28.58 -2.70 21.93
C LEU A 8 -28.28 -2.71 23.44
N LEU A 9 -27.98 -3.88 24.03
CA LEU A 9 -27.64 -3.98 25.45
C LEU A 9 -26.27 -3.38 25.81
N LEU A 10 -25.32 -3.35 24.87
CA LEU A 10 -24.04 -2.63 25.05
C LEU A 10 -24.20 -1.10 24.95
N ALA A 11 -25.24 -0.61 24.28
CA ALA A 11 -25.55 0.81 24.19
C ALA A 11 -26.44 1.32 25.35
N ALA A 12 -27.03 0.42 26.14
CA ALA A 12 -27.98 0.75 27.21
C ALA A 12 -27.41 0.59 28.64
N ALA A 13 -26.15 0.17 28.80
CA ALA A 13 -25.49 0.00 30.11
C ALA A 13 -24.70 1.24 30.60
N LEU A 14 -24.91 2.42 30.01
CA LEU A 14 -24.41 3.72 30.48
C LEU A 14 -25.64 4.56 30.87
N PRO A 15 -25.92 4.80 32.17
CA PRO A 15 -25.02 5.59 33.03
C PRO A 15 -25.07 5.18 34.52
N ARG A 16 -23.98 4.69 35.11
CA ARG A 16 -23.72 4.77 36.56
C ARG A 16 -22.35 4.16 36.89
N ALA A 17 -21.33 4.99 36.87
CA ALA A 17 -20.18 4.89 37.76
C ALA A 17 -19.19 5.99 37.38
N ILE A 18 -19.17 7.06 38.16
CA ILE A 18 -17.99 7.69 38.79
C ILE A 18 -18.50 9.02 39.36
N ALA A 19 -18.92 8.94 40.63
CA ALA A 19 -19.10 10.12 41.46
C ALA A 19 -17.72 10.44 42.06
N GLY A 20 -17.16 11.56 41.61
CA GLY A 20 -15.94 12.16 42.16
C GLY A 20 -16.06 13.67 42.09
N GLY A 21 -16.79 14.26 43.03
CA GLY A 21 -16.58 15.62 43.53
C GLY A 21 -16.52 16.80 42.55
N HIS A 22 -17.43 16.89 41.58
CA HIS A 22 -17.89 18.16 41.00
C HIS A 22 -19.26 17.88 40.35
N GLU A 23 -20.33 18.60 40.72
CA GLU A 23 -21.58 18.52 39.95
C GLU A 23 -21.31 19.13 38.57
N GLU A 24 -21.30 18.28 37.53
CA GLU A 24 -21.19 18.74 36.14
C GLU A 24 -22.30 19.73 35.82
N SER A 25 -21.91 20.89 35.29
CA SER A 25 -22.84 21.94 34.92
C SER A 25 -23.80 21.46 33.82
N ALA A 26 -24.97 22.08 33.69
CA ALA A 26 -25.91 21.75 32.61
C ALA A 26 -25.28 21.93 31.22
N SER A 27 -24.35 22.88 31.09
CA SER A 27 -23.60 23.16 29.87
C SER A 27 -22.53 22.09 29.60
N GLU A 28 -21.84 21.58 30.63
CA GLU A 28 -20.91 20.45 30.48
C GLU A 28 -21.62 19.15 30.07
N LYS A 29 -22.80 18.87 30.64
CA LYS A 29 -23.65 17.74 30.21
C LYS A 29 -24.11 17.89 28.76
N ALA A 30 -24.52 19.10 28.36
CA ALA A 30 -24.87 19.38 26.97
C ALA A 30 -23.66 19.19 26.05
N ALA A 31 -22.46 19.61 26.45
CA ALA A 31 -21.23 19.41 25.69
C ALA A 31 -20.88 17.93 25.52
N ALA A 32 -21.07 17.12 26.57
CA ALA A 32 -20.90 15.66 26.53
C ALA A 32 -21.86 15.00 25.55
N LEU A 33 -23.14 15.39 25.51
CA LEU A 33 -24.09 14.92 24.51
C LEU A 33 -23.67 15.28 23.08
N VAL A 34 -23.07 16.46 22.88
CA VAL A 34 -22.51 16.84 21.58
C VAL A 34 -21.29 15.98 21.24
N ASN A 35 -20.45 15.64 22.23
CA ASN A 35 -19.30 14.75 22.01
C ASN A 35 -19.77 13.38 21.51
N ASP A 36 -20.80 12.80 22.13
CA ASP A 36 -21.37 11.53 21.71
C ASP A 36 -21.93 11.58 20.29
N LYS A 37 -22.58 12.69 19.91
CA LYS A 37 -23.03 12.91 18.53
C LYS A 37 -21.86 12.98 17.57
N ILE A 38 -20.79 13.68 17.92
CA ILE A 38 -19.58 13.80 17.09
C ILE A 38 -18.92 12.43 16.87
N ILE A 39 -18.76 11.61 17.92
CA ILE A 39 -18.23 10.24 17.79
C ILE A 39 -19.07 9.46 16.79
N LYS A 40 -20.41 9.52 16.92
CA LYS A 40 -21.33 8.85 15.99
C LYS A 40 -21.19 9.40 14.58
N TYR A 41 -21.09 10.71 14.38
CA TYR A 41 -20.93 11.32 13.05
C TYR A 41 -19.60 10.94 12.39
N ILE A 42 -18.50 10.86 13.13
CA ILE A 42 -17.23 10.35 12.62
C ILE A 42 -17.38 8.88 12.21
N GLY A 43 -18.01 8.07 13.05
CA GLY A 43 -18.31 6.66 12.75
C GLY A 43 -19.13 6.51 11.46
N TRP A 44 -20.22 7.28 11.31
CA TRP A 44 -21.04 7.30 10.10
C TRP A 44 -20.29 7.80 8.88
N THR A 45 -19.43 8.81 9.04
CA THR A 45 -18.59 9.33 7.95
C THR A 45 -17.68 8.23 7.40
N TRP A 46 -16.98 7.50 8.29
CA TRP A 46 -16.15 6.37 7.89
C TRP A 46 -16.96 5.22 7.29
N ALA A 47 -18.13 4.90 7.86
CA ALA A 47 -19.02 3.87 7.32
C ALA A 47 -19.49 4.22 5.89
N CYS A 48 -19.86 5.48 5.64
CA CYS A 48 -20.26 5.95 4.31
C CYS A 48 -19.11 5.93 3.31
N ILE A 49 -17.90 6.33 3.72
CA ILE A 49 -16.69 6.24 2.90
C ILE A 49 -16.43 4.79 2.50
N ILE A 50 -16.46 3.87 3.47
CA ILE A 50 -16.27 2.44 3.24
C ILE A 50 -17.35 1.90 2.29
N GLY A 51 -18.63 2.21 2.54
CA GLY A 51 -19.75 1.79 1.69
C GLY A 51 -19.62 2.30 0.24
N THR A 52 -19.21 3.55 0.06
CA THR A 52 -19.01 4.13 -1.27
C THR A 52 -17.85 3.45 -2.01
N LEU A 53 -16.72 3.23 -1.34
CA LEU A 53 -15.57 2.53 -1.91
C LEU A 53 -15.89 1.07 -2.28
N LEU A 54 -16.72 0.40 -1.47
CA LEU A 54 -17.22 -0.94 -1.75
C LEU A 54 -18.04 -1.00 -3.02
N ILE A 55 -19.04 -0.12 -3.13
CA ILE A 55 -19.91 -0.04 -4.31
C ILE A 55 -19.07 0.26 -5.55
N TYR A 56 -18.15 1.22 -5.45
CA TYR A 56 -17.23 1.57 -6.53
C TYR A 56 -16.38 0.36 -6.98
N ARG A 57 -15.70 -0.31 -6.04
CA ARG A 57 -14.83 -1.45 -6.36
C ARG A 57 -15.61 -2.64 -6.89
N TRP A 58 -16.78 -2.92 -6.32
CA TRP A 58 -17.64 -4.00 -6.79
C TRP A 58 -18.14 -3.76 -8.21
N THR A 59 -18.53 -2.52 -8.52
CA THR A 59 -18.92 -2.11 -9.89
C THR A 59 -17.78 -2.32 -10.87
N LEU A 60 -16.56 -1.88 -10.56
CA LEU A 60 -15.40 -2.10 -11.42
C LEU A 60 -15.09 -3.59 -11.64
N ASN A 61 -15.11 -4.39 -10.57
CA ASN A 61 -14.85 -5.83 -10.68
C ASN A 61 -15.94 -6.53 -11.51
N LEU A 62 -17.21 -6.14 -11.33
CA LEU A 62 -18.32 -6.66 -12.12
C LEU A 62 -18.14 -6.31 -13.61
N LEU A 63 -17.81 -5.05 -13.92
CA LEU A 63 -17.53 -4.62 -15.30
C LEU A 63 -16.37 -5.39 -15.91
N GLN A 64 -15.27 -5.57 -15.18
CA GLN A 64 -14.12 -6.37 -15.65
C GLN A 64 -14.49 -7.84 -15.85
N HIS A 65 -15.33 -8.40 -14.98
CA HIS A 65 -15.80 -9.78 -15.08
C HIS A 65 -16.72 -9.98 -16.29
N VAL A 66 -17.72 -9.11 -16.46
CA VAL A 66 -18.61 -9.10 -17.64
C VAL A 66 -17.80 -8.91 -18.92
N ARG A 67 -16.89 -7.94 -18.95
CA ARG A 67 -15.99 -7.71 -20.09
C ARG A 67 -15.15 -8.93 -20.41
N ARG A 68 -14.63 -9.63 -19.40
CA ARG A 68 -13.88 -10.87 -19.61
C ARG A 68 -14.78 -11.95 -20.23
N LEU A 69 -15.93 -12.24 -19.61
CA LEU A 69 -16.85 -13.30 -20.05
C LEU A 69 -17.38 -13.08 -21.46
N ALA A 70 -17.76 -11.84 -21.79
CA ALA A 70 -18.28 -11.47 -23.11
C ALA A 70 -17.26 -11.70 -24.24
N ASN A 71 -15.97 -11.76 -23.91
CA ASN A 71 -14.85 -11.85 -24.85
C ASN A 71 -14.00 -13.14 -24.71
N LEU A 72 -14.50 -14.16 -24.01
CA LEU A 72 -13.86 -15.49 -23.96
C LEU A 72 -13.94 -16.21 -25.32
N ASN A 73 -12.99 -17.09 -25.62
CA ASN A 73 -12.98 -18.04 -26.75
C ASN A 73 -12.99 -17.51 -28.21
N HIS A 74 -13.10 -16.21 -28.48
CA HIS A 74 -13.23 -15.73 -29.88
C HIS A 74 -11.97 -15.08 -30.46
N GLY A 75 -11.47 -15.70 -31.53
CA GLY A 75 -10.40 -15.21 -32.39
C GLY A 75 -10.92 -14.21 -33.41
N THR A 76 -10.85 -12.93 -33.05
CA THR A 76 -10.50 -11.75 -33.89
C THR A 76 -11.10 -10.51 -33.24
N SER A 77 -10.47 -9.36 -33.47
CA SER A 77 -10.93 -8.03 -33.12
C SER A 77 -12.24 -7.60 -33.80
N SER A 78 -12.87 -8.47 -34.61
CA SER A 78 -13.86 -8.13 -35.63
C SER A 78 -15.33 -8.36 -35.23
N ASP A 79 -15.63 -9.09 -34.15
CA ASP A 79 -17.00 -9.46 -33.74
C ASP A 79 -17.80 -8.31 -33.06
N GLY A 80 -17.31 -7.06 -33.14
CA GLY A 80 -17.97 -5.87 -32.58
C GLY A 80 -18.03 -5.78 -31.04
N ARG A 81 -17.96 -6.90 -30.30
CA ARG A 81 -18.03 -6.95 -28.83
C ARG A 81 -16.88 -6.22 -28.15
N GLN A 82 -15.67 -6.40 -28.65
CA GLN A 82 -14.50 -5.66 -28.16
C GLN A 82 -14.67 -4.15 -28.43
N ARG A 83 -15.27 -3.78 -29.56
CA ARG A 83 -15.50 -2.36 -29.89
C ARG A 83 -16.43 -1.68 -28.89
N TYR A 84 -17.45 -2.39 -28.39
CA TYR A 84 -18.32 -1.87 -27.32
C TYR A 84 -17.49 -1.43 -26.10
N PHE A 85 -16.56 -2.27 -25.64
CA PHE A 85 -15.72 -1.96 -24.48
C PHE A 85 -14.57 -0.97 -24.77
N SER A 86 -14.37 -0.58 -26.03
CA SER A 86 -13.36 0.43 -26.39
C SER A 86 -13.90 1.87 -26.35
N ILE A 87 -15.22 2.02 -26.33
CA ILE A 87 -15.91 3.31 -26.30
C ILE A 87 -16.05 3.72 -24.83
N PRO A 88 -15.50 4.89 -24.44
CA PRO A 88 -15.60 5.37 -23.07
C PRO A 88 -16.98 6.00 -22.83
N ASP A 89 -17.49 5.89 -21.60
CA ASP A 89 -18.57 6.76 -21.15
C ASP A 89 -18.02 8.18 -20.98
N GLU A 90 -18.66 9.18 -21.60
CA GLU A 90 -18.14 10.55 -21.62
C GLU A 90 -18.02 11.16 -20.22
N THR A 91 -18.99 10.87 -19.34
CA THR A 91 -19.01 11.41 -17.98
C THR A 91 -17.92 10.75 -17.15
N TRP A 92 -17.82 9.43 -17.22
CA TRP A 92 -16.80 8.65 -16.55
C TRP A 92 -15.39 9.03 -17.01
N ALA A 93 -15.18 9.21 -18.31
CA ALA A 93 -13.90 9.63 -18.86
C ALA A 93 -13.48 11.01 -18.33
N LYS A 94 -14.41 11.98 -18.29
CA LYS A 94 -14.16 13.31 -17.71
C LYS A 94 -13.80 13.22 -16.22
N ILE A 95 -14.51 12.40 -15.45
CA ILE A 95 -14.20 12.14 -14.02
C ILE A 95 -12.81 11.49 -13.88
N LYS A 96 -12.52 10.46 -14.69
CA LYS A 96 -11.24 9.76 -14.70
C LYS A 96 -10.08 10.71 -14.99
N ARG A 97 -10.24 11.56 -16.00
CA ARG A 97 -9.27 12.56 -16.45
C ARG A 97 -8.99 13.63 -15.42
N HIS A 98 -10.03 14.20 -14.82
CA HIS A 98 -9.91 15.40 -13.99
C HIS A 98 -9.81 15.12 -12.49
N PHE A 99 -10.21 13.93 -12.03
CA PHE A 99 -10.33 13.62 -10.61
C PHE A 99 -9.53 12.37 -10.17
N ILE A 100 -9.74 11.22 -10.83
CA ILE A 100 -9.17 9.93 -10.38
C ILE A 100 -7.68 9.83 -10.71
N VAL A 101 -7.32 10.00 -11.98
CA VAL A 101 -5.94 9.84 -12.47
C VAL A 101 -5.16 11.16 -12.39
N ALA A 102 -5.86 12.26 -12.12
CA ALA A 102 -5.28 13.58 -12.13
C ALA A 102 -4.27 13.79 -10.96
N PRO A 103 -3.03 14.23 -11.26
CA PRO A 103 -2.13 14.74 -10.23
C PRO A 103 -2.73 15.99 -9.58
N LEU A 104 -2.36 16.26 -8.32
CA LEU A 104 -2.83 17.45 -7.59
C LEU A 104 -2.55 18.72 -8.40
N PHE A 105 -1.33 18.84 -8.92
CA PHE A 105 -0.92 19.93 -9.80
C PHE A 105 -0.79 19.45 -11.27
N ARG A 106 -0.13 20.22 -12.14
CA ARG A 106 -0.13 19.96 -13.59
C ARG A 106 0.41 18.58 -14.00
N ARG A 107 1.54 18.14 -13.44
CA ARG A 107 2.29 16.97 -13.93
C ARG A 107 2.77 15.98 -12.87
N ARG A 108 2.84 16.36 -11.59
CA ARG A 108 3.63 15.62 -10.58
C ARG A 108 2.72 14.83 -9.63
N HIS A 109 2.96 13.54 -9.53
CA HIS A 109 2.39 12.68 -8.49
C HIS A 109 3.50 11.83 -7.86
N ASN A 110 4.21 11.04 -8.68
CA ASN A 110 5.20 10.05 -8.21
C ASN A 110 6.65 10.49 -8.32
N ARG A 111 6.94 11.59 -9.01
CA ARG A 111 8.23 12.24 -8.85
C ARG A 111 8.30 12.93 -7.48
N GLU A 112 9.24 12.47 -6.65
CA GLU A 112 9.59 13.05 -5.36
C GLU A 112 9.62 14.58 -5.37
N PHE A 113 8.88 15.20 -4.45
CA PHE A 113 8.91 16.64 -4.25
C PHE A 113 10.17 17.01 -3.46
N ARG A 114 11.13 17.63 -4.15
CA ARG A 114 12.37 18.09 -3.53
C ARG A 114 12.26 19.58 -3.22
N LEU A 115 12.33 19.95 -1.94
CA LEU A 115 12.43 21.35 -1.48
C LEU A 115 13.85 21.89 -1.72
N SER A 116 14.85 21.02 -1.72
CA SER A 116 16.24 21.33 -2.08
C SER A 116 16.94 20.08 -2.63
N ALA A 117 18.19 20.19 -3.10
CA ALA A 117 18.96 19.02 -3.56
C ALA A 117 19.11 17.93 -2.49
N ALA A 118 19.06 18.32 -1.20
CA ALA A 118 19.16 17.43 -0.05
C ALA A 118 17.81 17.11 0.62
N ILE A 119 16.76 17.91 0.38
CA ILE A 119 15.46 17.76 1.06
C ILE A 119 14.42 17.16 0.11
N ASN A 120 14.09 15.90 0.33
CA ASN A 120 13.02 15.17 -0.34
C ASN A 120 11.81 15.02 0.60
N MET A 121 10.63 15.45 0.15
CA MET A 121 9.36 15.46 0.90
C MET A 121 8.38 14.37 0.45
N GLY A 122 8.85 13.38 -0.32
CA GLY A 122 8.04 12.25 -0.78
C GLY A 122 7.14 12.57 -1.97
N THR A 123 6.15 11.70 -2.22
CA THR A 123 5.18 11.82 -3.33
C THR A 123 4.00 12.72 -2.95
N LEU A 124 3.42 13.39 -3.96
CA LEU A 124 2.25 14.25 -3.76
C LEU A 124 0.96 13.43 -3.93
N PRO A 125 -0.03 13.57 -3.04
CA PRO A 125 -1.30 12.87 -3.21
C PRO A 125 -1.97 13.24 -4.54
N GLY A 126 -2.75 12.31 -5.11
CA GLY A 126 -3.62 12.59 -6.25
C GLY A 126 -4.72 13.58 -5.87
N ARG A 127 -5.50 14.09 -6.84
CA ARG A 127 -6.59 15.03 -6.52
C ARG A 127 -7.63 14.43 -5.61
N MET A 128 -8.16 13.24 -5.96
CA MET A 128 -9.14 12.52 -5.13
C MET A 128 -8.64 12.36 -3.68
N GLN A 129 -7.39 11.93 -3.52
CA GLN A 129 -6.77 11.76 -2.20
C GLN A 129 -6.64 13.09 -1.46
N SER A 130 -6.24 14.16 -2.16
CA SER A 130 -6.09 15.49 -1.56
C SER A 130 -7.43 16.08 -1.12
N PHE A 131 -8.48 15.95 -1.94
CA PHE A 131 -9.83 16.37 -1.57
C PHE A 131 -10.35 15.61 -0.36
N TRP A 132 -10.14 14.30 -0.31
CA TRP A 132 -10.49 13.49 0.85
C TRP A 132 -9.75 13.94 2.11
N LEU A 133 -8.44 14.15 2.01
CA LEU A 133 -7.59 14.59 3.13
C LEU A 133 -8.00 15.97 3.65
N ILE A 134 -8.21 16.94 2.74
CA ILE A 134 -8.64 18.29 3.08
C ILE A 134 -10.04 18.26 3.72
N GLY A 135 -10.97 17.49 3.13
CA GLY A 135 -12.32 17.34 3.66
C GLY A 135 -12.33 16.73 5.06
N TYR A 136 -11.57 15.65 5.28
CA TYR A 136 -11.47 15.01 6.58
C TYR A 136 -10.79 15.92 7.62
N PHE A 137 -9.75 16.66 7.23
CA PHE A 137 -9.10 17.63 8.11
C PHE A 137 -10.04 18.78 8.49
N ALA A 138 -10.75 19.35 7.51
CA ALA A 138 -11.74 20.40 7.74
C ALA A 138 -12.90 19.93 8.63
N LEU A 139 -13.34 18.68 8.48
CA LEU A 139 -14.33 18.05 9.34
C LEU A 139 -13.87 18.03 10.81
N ASN A 140 -12.63 17.59 11.07
CA ASN A 140 -12.07 17.54 12.42
C ASN A 140 -11.90 18.94 13.04
N ILE A 141 -11.46 19.92 12.25
CA ILE A 141 -11.41 21.32 12.69
C ILE A 141 -12.82 21.81 13.07
N THR A 142 -13.79 21.57 12.20
CA THR A 142 -15.19 21.99 12.42
C THR A 142 -15.72 21.37 13.70
N PHE A 143 -15.51 20.07 13.91
CA PHE A 143 -15.97 19.36 15.10
C PHE A 143 -15.25 19.82 16.38
N THR A 144 -13.99 20.25 16.28
CA THR A 144 -13.24 20.80 17.40
C THR A 144 -13.87 22.10 17.92
N VAL A 145 -14.38 22.95 17.03
CA VAL A 145 -14.95 24.26 17.39
C VAL A 145 -16.48 24.27 17.47
N TRP A 146 -17.14 23.16 17.12
CA TRP A 146 -18.60 23.10 17.03
C TRP A 146 -19.26 23.25 18.40
N ASN A 147 -20.17 24.23 18.47
CA ASN A 147 -21.11 24.45 19.55
C ASN A 147 -20.39 24.77 20.88
N ILE A 148 -19.31 25.55 20.76
CA ILE A 148 -18.57 26.12 21.88
C ILE A 148 -18.94 27.60 21.97
N ASP A 149 -19.46 28.02 23.12
CA ASP A 149 -19.60 29.44 23.44
C ASP A 149 -18.24 30.00 23.90
N TRP A 150 -17.58 30.75 23.01
CA TRP A 150 -16.26 31.34 23.25
C TRP A 150 -16.26 32.51 24.24
N HIS A 151 -17.44 33.01 24.61
CA HIS A 151 -17.59 34.02 25.65
C HIS A 151 -17.74 33.42 27.04
N SER A 152 -18.11 32.14 27.15
CA SER A 152 -18.24 31.44 28.43
C SER A 152 -16.87 31.15 29.06
N GLU A 153 -16.84 31.10 30.40
CA GLU A 153 -15.65 30.66 31.15
C GLU A 153 -15.39 29.15 30.96
N GLU A 154 -16.43 28.38 30.65
CA GLU A 154 -16.38 26.93 30.44
C GLU A 154 -15.73 26.52 29.11
N LYS A 155 -15.46 27.47 28.19
CA LYS A 155 -14.86 27.20 26.87
C LYS A 155 -13.60 26.34 26.93
N TYR A 156 -12.79 26.49 27.99
CA TYR A 156 -11.58 25.69 28.17
C TYR A 156 -11.90 24.24 28.56
N SER A 157 -12.88 24.01 29.43
CA SER A 157 -13.34 22.67 29.83
C SER A 157 -13.97 21.92 28.64
N ILE A 158 -14.85 22.61 27.91
CA ILE A 158 -15.52 22.05 26.72
C ILE A 158 -14.50 21.76 25.63
N GLY A 159 -13.60 22.71 25.33
CA GLY A 159 -12.54 22.55 24.34
C GLY A 159 -11.61 21.38 24.67
N LEU A 160 -11.18 21.27 25.94
CA LEU A 160 -10.36 20.18 26.46
C LEU A 160 -11.00 18.81 26.21
N SER A 161 -12.26 18.66 26.62
CA SER A 161 -13.04 17.43 26.45
C SER A 161 -13.20 17.08 24.97
N ARG A 162 -13.58 18.06 24.13
CA ARG A 162 -13.79 17.88 22.69
C ARG A 162 -12.55 17.38 21.98
N THR A 163 -11.41 18.05 22.16
CA THR A 163 -10.15 17.67 21.49
C THR A 163 -9.61 16.32 21.96
N GLY A 164 -9.82 15.97 23.24
CA GLY A 164 -9.39 14.67 23.76
C GLY A 164 -10.20 13.49 23.20
N ILE A 165 -11.51 13.68 23.06
CA ILE A 165 -12.41 12.67 22.47
C ILE A 165 -12.15 12.52 20.97
N LEU A 166 -11.94 13.62 20.24
CA LEU A 166 -11.59 13.60 18.83
C LEU A 166 -10.26 12.87 18.59
N ALA A 167 -9.21 13.21 19.35
CA ALA A 167 -7.91 12.54 19.27
C ALA A 167 -8.05 11.02 19.48
N THR A 168 -8.76 10.61 20.54
CA THR A 168 -8.97 9.19 20.85
C THR A 168 -9.78 8.48 19.76
N THR A 169 -10.81 9.14 19.20
CA THR A 169 -11.63 8.57 18.13
C THR A 169 -10.82 8.40 16.84
N ASN A 170 -10.00 9.39 16.48
CA ASN A 170 -9.12 9.34 15.32
C ASN A 170 -7.98 8.33 15.46
N MET A 171 -7.63 7.90 16.67
CA MET A 171 -6.70 6.78 16.86
C MET A 171 -7.23 5.46 16.29
N VAL A 172 -8.55 5.22 16.24
CA VAL A 172 -9.10 3.98 15.67
C VAL A 172 -8.72 3.80 14.19
N PRO A 173 -9.06 4.71 13.27
CA PRO A 173 -8.61 4.60 11.88
C PRO A 173 -7.09 4.73 11.76
N LEU A 174 -6.41 5.48 12.63
CA LEU A 174 -4.95 5.57 12.63
C LEU A 174 -4.26 4.20 12.71
N PHE A 175 -4.67 3.37 13.67
CA PHE A 175 -4.09 2.02 13.84
C PHE A 175 -4.54 1.06 12.73
N LEU A 176 -5.80 1.15 12.31
CA LEU A 176 -6.35 0.29 11.26
C LEU A 176 -5.63 0.47 9.92
N LEU A 177 -5.34 1.71 9.53
CA LEU A 177 -4.69 2.05 8.27
C LEU A 177 -3.19 1.75 8.25
N ALA A 178 -2.57 1.50 9.41
CA ALA A 178 -1.18 1.08 9.51
C ALA A 178 -0.96 -0.42 9.19
N GLY A 179 -2.05 -1.21 9.19
CA GLY A 179 -2.00 -2.66 9.02
C GLY A 179 -1.67 -3.09 7.59
N ARG A 180 -0.71 -4.01 7.42
CA ARG A 180 -0.41 -4.63 6.10
C ARG A 180 -1.46 -5.66 5.73
N ASN A 181 -1.87 -6.45 6.73
CA ASN A 181 -2.90 -7.48 6.61
C ASN A 181 -4.29 -6.89 6.85
N ASN A 182 -4.60 -5.78 6.18
CA ASN A 182 -5.87 -5.10 6.34
C ASN A 182 -6.88 -5.63 5.29
N PRO A 183 -8.06 -6.14 5.72
CA PRO A 183 -9.13 -6.56 4.81
C PRO A 183 -9.49 -5.54 3.73
N MET A 184 -9.38 -4.25 4.07
CA MET A 184 -9.65 -3.13 3.16
C MET A 184 -8.79 -3.16 1.90
N VAL A 185 -7.56 -3.71 1.96
CA VAL A 185 -6.68 -3.80 0.78
C VAL A 185 -7.30 -4.72 -0.28
N TRP A 186 -7.75 -5.93 0.11
CA TRP A 186 -8.38 -6.84 -0.86
C TRP A 186 -9.76 -6.35 -1.26
N LEU A 187 -10.52 -5.80 -0.29
CA LEU A 187 -11.94 -5.50 -0.46
C LEU A 187 -12.17 -4.24 -1.29
N PHE A 188 -11.34 -3.21 -1.11
CA PHE A 188 -11.45 -1.94 -1.84
C PHE A 188 -10.47 -1.84 -3.02
N GLY A 189 -9.47 -2.73 -3.09
CA GLY A 189 -8.40 -2.62 -4.08
C GLY A 189 -7.52 -1.39 -3.89
N ILE A 190 -7.46 -0.84 -2.67
CA ILE A 190 -6.60 0.29 -2.33
C ILE A 190 -5.23 -0.27 -1.93
N SER A 191 -4.17 0.23 -2.58
CA SER A 191 -2.80 -0.17 -2.26
C SER A 191 -2.44 0.16 -0.80
N PHE A 192 -1.57 -0.66 -0.20
CA PHE A 192 -1.06 -0.39 1.14
C PHE A 192 -0.34 0.97 1.21
N ASP A 193 0.32 1.40 0.14
CA ASP A 193 0.96 2.71 0.07
C ASP A 193 -0.04 3.87 0.29
N ASN A 194 -1.22 3.77 -0.34
CA ASN A 194 -2.30 4.74 -0.15
C ASN A 194 -2.84 4.71 1.29
N LEU A 195 -3.05 3.54 1.88
CA LEU A 195 -3.50 3.44 3.28
C LEU A 195 -2.45 4.01 4.25
N ASN A 196 -1.16 3.72 4.01
CA ASN A 196 -0.07 4.25 4.80
C ASN A 196 0.06 5.78 4.64
N MET A 197 -0.25 6.32 3.46
CA MET A 197 -0.38 7.77 3.28
C MET A 197 -1.48 8.36 4.16
N LEU A 198 -2.65 7.72 4.22
CA LEU A 198 -3.74 8.15 5.11
C LEU A 198 -3.33 8.04 6.60
N HIS A 199 -2.66 6.95 7.01
CA HIS A 199 -2.10 6.80 8.35
C HIS A 199 -1.21 7.98 8.74
N ARG A 200 -0.30 8.41 7.86
CA ARG A 200 0.57 9.57 8.11
C ARG A 200 -0.20 10.87 8.32
N TRP A 201 -1.29 11.09 7.59
CA TRP A 201 -2.11 12.29 7.72
C TRP A 201 -2.99 12.26 8.95
N ILE A 202 -3.69 11.16 9.22
CA ILE A 202 -4.48 11.01 10.45
C ILE A 202 -3.58 11.11 11.68
N GLY A 203 -2.34 10.59 11.62
CA GLY A 203 -1.37 10.72 12.71
C GLY A 203 -1.07 12.19 13.04
N ARG A 204 -0.96 13.06 12.01
CA ARG A 204 -0.81 14.51 12.22
C ARG A 204 -2.05 15.13 12.85
N ILE A 205 -3.24 14.71 12.42
CA ILE A 205 -4.52 15.18 13.01
C ILE A 205 -4.57 14.86 14.50
N VAL A 206 -4.28 13.61 14.89
CA VAL A 206 -4.24 13.18 16.30
C VAL A 206 -3.23 14.01 17.11
N VAL A 207 -2.04 14.29 16.56
CA VAL A 207 -1.04 15.13 17.25
C VAL A 207 -1.53 16.58 17.39
N PHE A 208 -2.18 17.14 16.37
CA PHE A 208 -2.75 18.50 16.46
C PHE A 208 -3.90 18.56 17.47
N GLU A 209 -4.77 17.56 17.51
CA GLU A 209 -5.85 17.46 18.50
C GLU A 209 -5.29 17.28 19.92
N ALA A 210 -4.25 16.46 20.11
CA ALA A 210 -3.55 16.32 21.39
C ALA A 210 -2.86 17.62 21.81
N THR A 211 -2.32 18.39 20.86
CA THR A 211 -1.72 19.71 21.12
C THR A 211 -2.79 20.71 21.54
N ALA A 212 -3.93 20.73 20.85
CA ALA A 212 -5.06 21.57 21.23
C ALA A 212 -5.62 21.17 22.62
N HIS A 213 -5.70 19.88 22.92
CA HIS A 213 -6.09 19.36 24.25
C HIS A 213 -5.15 19.88 25.35
N ALA A 214 -3.84 19.74 25.17
CA ALA A 214 -2.85 20.26 26.11
C ALA A 214 -2.95 21.80 26.25
N ALA A 215 -3.19 22.51 25.15
CA ALA A 215 -3.35 23.97 25.14
C ALA A 215 -4.62 24.43 25.87
N PHE A 216 -5.75 23.74 25.71
CA PHE A 216 -6.98 24.05 26.46
C PHE A 216 -6.81 23.80 27.97
N TRP A 217 -6.13 22.72 28.35
CA TRP A 217 -5.82 22.43 29.75
C TRP A 217 -4.94 23.53 30.36
N PHE A 218 -3.83 23.85 29.69
CA PHE A 218 -2.88 24.86 30.16
C PHE A 218 -3.52 26.26 30.19
N GLY A 219 -4.19 26.64 29.10
CA GLY A 219 -4.88 27.93 28.97
C GLY A 219 -5.99 28.11 29.99
N GLY A 220 -6.77 27.05 30.27
CA GLY A 220 -7.81 27.07 31.29
C GLY A 220 -7.24 27.31 32.70
N LYS A 221 -6.11 26.68 33.03
CA LYS A 221 -5.42 26.92 34.32
C LYS A 221 -4.86 28.35 34.40
N VAL A 222 -4.19 28.84 33.35
CA VAL A 222 -3.67 30.22 33.37
C VAL A 222 -4.80 31.23 33.48
N ALA A 223 -5.91 31.03 32.78
CA ALA A 223 -7.08 31.92 32.83
C ALA A 223 -7.77 31.92 34.20
N SER A 224 -7.92 30.76 34.84
CA SER A 224 -8.68 30.65 36.09
C SER A 224 -7.93 31.15 37.34
N MET A 225 -6.59 31.05 37.38
CA MET A 225 -5.80 31.34 38.60
C MET A 225 -4.61 32.29 38.38
N GLY A 226 -4.40 32.78 37.15
CA GLY A 226 -3.27 33.62 36.77
C GLY A 226 -1.97 32.83 36.53
N PRO A 227 -1.00 33.39 35.78
CA PRO A 227 0.16 32.65 35.28
C PRO A 227 1.06 32.09 36.39
N GLU A 228 1.38 32.89 37.42
CA GLU A 228 2.31 32.48 38.47
C GLU A 228 1.79 31.31 39.31
N LYS A 229 0.50 31.34 39.70
CA LYS A 229 -0.13 30.25 40.45
C LYS A 229 -0.34 29.04 39.55
N ALA A 230 -0.75 29.24 38.30
CA ALA A 230 -0.94 28.17 37.34
C ALA A 230 0.35 27.36 37.12
N TYR A 231 1.50 28.00 36.95
CA TYR A 231 2.77 27.29 36.75
C TYR A 231 3.16 26.42 37.94
N LYS A 232 2.98 26.91 39.17
CA LYS A 232 3.24 26.12 40.38
C LYS A 232 2.29 24.91 40.48
N VAL A 233 1.01 25.11 40.21
CA VAL A 233 0.01 24.04 40.24
C VAL A 233 0.28 23.01 39.15
N ILE A 234 0.57 23.44 37.92
CA ILE A 234 0.92 22.55 36.80
C ILE A 234 2.15 21.71 37.14
N ALA A 235 3.22 22.34 37.66
CA ALA A 235 4.43 21.63 38.06
C ALA A 235 4.14 20.58 39.15
N SER A 236 3.36 20.94 40.17
CA SER A 236 2.97 20.00 41.22
C SER A 236 2.10 18.85 40.68
N ALA A 237 1.15 19.15 39.79
CA ALA A 237 0.24 18.16 39.22
C ALA A 237 0.98 17.16 38.31
N MET A 238 1.99 17.61 37.56
CA MET A 238 2.85 16.72 36.79
C MET A 238 3.66 15.76 37.68
N ALA A 239 4.03 16.18 38.89
CA ALA A 239 4.80 15.36 39.82
C ALA A 239 3.93 14.39 40.65
N SER A 240 2.70 14.79 41.01
CA SER A 240 1.87 14.04 41.97
C SER A 240 0.67 13.32 41.36
N SER A 241 0.18 13.74 40.19
CA SER A 241 -1.02 13.15 39.58
C SER A 241 -0.66 12.17 38.47
N THR A 242 -1.00 10.89 38.68
CA THR A 242 -0.87 9.86 37.64
C THR A 242 -1.62 10.21 36.36
N PHE A 243 -2.80 10.86 36.48
CA PHE A 243 -3.60 11.30 35.35
C PHE A 243 -2.88 12.35 34.50
N ILE A 244 -2.32 13.38 35.12
CA ILE A 244 -1.60 14.46 34.39
C ILE A 244 -0.25 13.96 33.87
N LEU A 245 0.49 13.18 34.67
CA LEU A 245 1.77 12.62 34.26
C LEU A 245 1.62 11.71 33.04
N SER A 246 0.66 10.78 33.06
CA SER A 246 0.39 9.89 31.92
C SER A 246 -0.05 10.66 30.67
N GLY A 247 -0.92 11.67 30.80
CA GLY A 247 -1.29 12.56 29.69
C GLY A 247 -0.07 13.31 29.11
N THR A 248 0.84 13.75 29.96
CA THR A 248 2.08 14.44 29.55
C THR A 248 3.03 13.48 28.82
N ILE A 249 3.21 12.26 29.32
CA ILE A 249 4.03 11.22 28.66
C ILE A 249 3.46 10.89 27.28
N ALA A 250 2.13 10.77 27.16
CA ALA A 250 1.47 10.57 25.88
C ALA A 250 1.73 11.73 24.91
N PHE A 251 1.54 12.97 25.36
CA PHE A 251 1.77 14.18 24.55
C PHE A 251 3.22 14.28 24.07
N CYS A 252 4.20 14.07 24.96
CA CYS A 252 5.62 14.07 24.60
C CYS A 252 5.94 12.95 23.59
N SER A 253 5.34 11.76 23.75
CA SER A 253 5.51 10.64 22.81
C SER A 253 4.93 10.97 21.43
N PHE A 254 3.76 11.59 21.36
CA PHE A 254 3.17 12.08 20.11
C PHE A 254 4.02 13.15 19.43
N GLY A 255 4.55 14.11 20.21
CA GLY A 255 5.49 15.12 19.71
C GLY A 255 6.76 14.50 19.15
N ALA A 256 7.39 13.56 19.88
CA ALA A 256 8.58 12.85 19.43
C ALA A 256 8.32 12.04 18.15
N ILE A 257 7.16 11.36 18.05
CA ILE A 257 6.72 10.68 16.82
C ILE A 257 6.63 11.68 15.66
N LEU A 258 5.98 12.83 15.86
CA LEU A 258 5.83 13.84 14.79
C LEU A 258 7.19 14.37 14.34
N LEU A 259 8.13 14.61 15.26
CA LEU A 259 9.46 15.14 14.96
C LEU A 259 10.34 14.16 14.17
N GLN A 260 10.25 12.85 14.43
CA GLN A 260 11.04 11.85 13.70
C GLN A 260 10.39 11.39 12.37
N SER A 261 9.09 11.62 12.20
CA SER A 261 8.32 11.17 11.02
C SER A 261 8.50 11.94 9.70
N PRO A 262 9.18 13.12 9.61
CA PRO A 262 9.45 13.75 8.34
C PRO A 262 10.23 12.85 7.39
N SER A 263 9.96 12.99 6.09
CA SER A 263 10.53 12.12 5.05
C SER A 263 12.06 12.09 5.04
N ILE A 264 12.70 13.21 5.42
CA ILE A 264 14.16 13.34 5.46
C ILE A 264 14.77 12.35 6.46
N ILE A 265 14.25 12.34 7.69
CA ILE A 265 14.75 11.51 8.78
C ILE A 265 14.46 10.04 8.48
N ARG A 266 13.24 9.73 8.03
CA ARG A 266 12.84 8.36 7.69
C ARG A 266 13.71 7.76 6.59
N HIS A 267 14.05 8.53 5.54
CA HIS A 267 14.88 7.99 4.45
C HIS A 267 16.35 7.87 4.82
N ALA A 268 16.87 8.74 5.71
CA ALA A 268 18.25 8.66 6.17
C ALA A 268 18.49 7.50 7.14
N PHE A 269 17.55 7.25 8.06
CA PHE A 269 17.68 6.26 9.14
C PHE A 269 16.43 5.38 9.27
N TYR A 270 16.03 4.72 8.18
CA TYR A 270 14.76 3.98 8.10
C TYR A 270 14.57 2.95 9.21
N GLU A 271 15.61 2.14 9.48
CA GLU A 271 15.54 1.07 10.48
C GLU A 271 15.36 1.64 11.90
N THR A 272 16.17 2.64 12.26
CA THR A 272 16.08 3.33 13.56
C THR A 272 14.74 4.03 13.73
N PHE A 273 14.29 4.75 12.69
CA PHE A 273 12.98 5.40 12.67
C PHE A 273 11.86 4.40 12.95
N LEU A 274 11.84 3.25 12.26
CA LEU A 274 10.75 2.28 12.39
C LEU A 274 10.67 1.70 13.82
N HIS A 275 11.81 1.30 14.39
CA HIS A 275 11.86 0.74 15.74
C HIS A 275 11.50 1.77 16.81
N LEU A 276 12.06 2.98 16.72
CA LEU A 276 11.77 4.06 17.66
C LEU A 276 10.29 4.51 17.57
N HIS A 277 9.73 4.59 16.36
CA HIS A 277 8.32 4.91 16.16
C HIS A 277 7.40 3.89 16.84
N ILE A 278 7.67 2.59 16.69
CA ILE A 278 6.87 1.54 17.34
C ILE A 278 7.01 1.62 18.86
N ALA A 279 8.22 1.81 19.39
CA ALA A 279 8.43 1.96 20.83
C ALA A 279 7.65 3.15 21.41
N LEU A 280 7.75 4.33 20.78
CA LEU A 280 7.00 5.52 21.19
C LEU A 280 5.49 5.35 21.02
N ALA A 281 5.03 4.63 20.00
CA ALA A 281 3.61 4.33 19.83
C ALA A 281 3.07 3.44 20.97
N ILE A 282 3.85 2.43 21.40
CA ILE A 282 3.50 1.60 22.58
C ILE A 282 3.43 2.49 23.83
N THR A 283 4.45 3.32 24.06
CA THR A 283 4.48 4.25 25.20
C THR A 283 3.29 5.19 25.20
N ALA A 284 2.96 5.78 24.05
CA ALA A 284 1.81 6.66 23.90
C ALA A 284 0.49 5.94 24.20
N VAL A 285 0.27 4.74 23.64
CA VAL A 285 -0.96 3.97 23.88
C VAL A 285 -1.13 3.59 25.35
N VAL A 286 -0.06 3.11 25.99
CA VAL A 286 -0.09 2.76 27.43
C VAL A 286 -0.37 4.01 28.27
N ALA A 287 0.28 5.13 27.95
CA ALA A 287 0.09 6.38 28.66
C ALA A 287 -1.33 6.95 28.46
N VAL A 288 -1.90 6.91 27.24
CA VAL A 288 -3.29 7.29 27.00
C VAL A 288 -4.26 6.34 27.71
N TRP A 289 -3.97 5.04 27.76
CA TRP A 289 -4.80 4.08 28.50
C TRP A 289 -4.87 4.42 29.99
N MET A 290 -3.73 4.76 30.60
CA MET A 290 -3.66 5.22 31.99
C MET A 290 -4.38 6.56 32.18
N HIS A 291 -4.21 7.48 31.23
CA HIS A 291 -4.86 8.79 31.24
C HIS A 291 -6.38 8.67 31.15
N LEU A 292 -6.91 7.71 30.39
CA LEU A 292 -8.34 7.49 30.18
C LEU A 292 -9.00 6.60 31.25
N GLN A 293 -8.29 6.21 32.32
CA GLN A 293 -8.83 5.28 33.32
C GLN A 293 -10.16 5.76 33.91
N GLY A 294 -11.19 4.91 33.79
CA GLY A 294 -12.53 5.20 34.28
C GLY A 294 -13.41 6.00 33.31
N MET A 295 -12.90 6.41 32.14
CA MET A 295 -13.68 7.15 31.15
C MET A 295 -14.19 6.24 30.02
N ALA A 296 -15.35 6.58 29.45
CA ALA A 296 -15.92 5.85 28.31
C ALA A 296 -14.99 5.81 27.08
N ALA A 297 -14.17 6.85 26.88
CA ALA A 297 -13.18 6.92 25.81
C ALA A 297 -12.13 5.78 25.87
N GLN A 298 -11.93 5.15 27.03
CA GLN A 298 -11.07 3.99 27.18
C GLN A 298 -11.54 2.79 26.32
N LEU A 299 -12.85 2.64 26.12
CA LEU A 299 -13.42 1.60 25.23
C LEU A 299 -13.11 1.87 23.75
N ILE A 300 -13.08 3.14 23.34
CA ILE A 300 -12.70 3.55 21.98
C ILE A 300 -11.23 3.17 21.72
N LEU A 301 -10.35 3.49 22.67
CA LEU A 301 -8.95 3.09 22.62
C LEU A 301 -8.78 1.56 22.61
N ALA A 302 -9.59 0.83 23.38
CA ALA A 302 -9.59 -0.64 23.37
C ALA A 302 -9.88 -1.19 21.96
N GLY A 303 -10.81 -0.58 21.22
CA GLY A 303 -11.07 -0.92 19.82
C GLY A 303 -9.83 -0.76 18.93
N ALA A 304 -9.12 0.37 19.03
CA ALA A 304 -7.87 0.59 18.30
C ALA A 304 -6.79 -0.44 18.65
N LEU A 305 -6.65 -0.77 19.94
CA LEU A 305 -5.69 -1.76 20.43
C LEU A 305 -6.01 -3.17 19.93
N ILE A 306 -7.29 -3.57 19.93
CA ILE A 306 -7.74 -4.86 19.40
C ILE A 306 -7.38 -4.98 17.92
N CYS A 307 -7.66 -3.95 17.11
CA CYS A 307 -7.29 -3.93 15.70
C CYS A 307 -5.77 -4.10 15.52
N TRP A 308 -4.97 -3.40 16.32
CA TRP A 308 -3.52 -3.46 16.22
C TRP A 308 -2.95 -4.82 16.62
N ILE A 309 -3.40 -5.39 17.74
CA ILE A 309 -2.99 -6.72 18.21
C ILE A 309 -3.38 -7.78 17.19
N PHE A 310 -4.62 -7.75 16.68
CA PHE A 310 -5.08 -8.71 15.70
C PHE A 310 -4.23 -8.69 14.42
N GLU A 311 -3.85 -7.50 13.92
CA GLU A 311 -2.98 -7.38 12.75
C GLU A 311 -1.59 -7.99 13.01
N ARG A 312 -1.02 -7.79 14.20
CA ARG A 312 0.27 -8.37 14.58
C ARG A 312 0.20 -9.89 14.70
N LEU A 313 -0.86 -10.42 15.31
CA LEU A 313 -1.08 -11.87 15.40
C LEU A 313 -1.29 -12.50 14.02
N ALA A 314 -2.08 -11.86 13.15
CA ALA A 314 -2.27 -12.30 11.78
C ALA A 314 -0.93 -12.38 11.01
N ARG A 315 -0.05 -11.37 11.18
CA ARG A 315 1.29 -11.39 10.57
C ARG A 315 2.14 -12.57 11.04
N VAL A 316 2.22 -12.79 12.36
CA VAL A 316 2.97 -13.90 12.94
C VAL A 316 2.41 -15.23 12.42
N TYR A 317 1.09 -15.38 12.40
CA TYR A 317 0.42 -16.56 11.87
C TYR A 317 0.80 -16.82 10.40
N LEU A 318 0.74 -15.82 9.52
CA LEU A 318 1.07 -15.98 8.09
C LEU A 318 2.55 -16.37 7.91
N ILE A 319 3.46 -15.73 8.63
CA ILE A 319 4.90 -16.07 8.58
C ILE A 319 5.11 -17.52 8.99
N VAL A 320 4.51 -17.97 10.10
CA VAL A 320 4.62 -19.36 10.54
C VAL A 320 4.03 -20.32 9.51
N ARG A 321 2.83 -19.99 9.01
CA ARG A 321 2.04 -20.83 8.09
C ARG A 321 2.65 -21.03 6.71
N TYR A 322 3.42 -20.06 6.20
CA TYR A 322 4.06 -20.16 4.88
C TYR A 322 5.51 -20.64 4.93
N ASN A 323 6.20 -20.45 6.05
CA ASN A 323 7.64 -20.72 6.12
C ASN A 323 8.03 -21.95 6.92
N PHE A 324 7.10 -22.55 7.65
CA PHE A 324 7.36 -23.77 8.40
C PHE A 324 6.47 -24.90 7.89
N SER A 325 7.10 -26.04 7.64
CA SER A 325 6.48 -27.28 7.22
C SER A 325 7.17 -28.46 7.91
N ARG A 326 6.53 -29.63 7.93
CA ARG A 326 7.16 -30.88 8.40
C ARG A 326 8.44 -31.21 7.62
N LYS A 327 8.53 -30.76 6.37
CA LYS A 327 9.68 -30.97 5.48
C LYS A 327 10.83 -29.96 5.67
N GLY A 328 10.65 -28.95 6.53
CA GLY A 328 11.67 -27.95 6.81
C GLY A 328 11.18 -26.51 6.71
N ARG A 329 12.13 -25.60 6.50
CA ARG A 329 11.92 -24.15 6.46
C ARG A 329 12.17 -23.61 5.06
N THR A 330 11.57 -22.46 4.75
CA THR A 330 11.86 -21.75 3.50
C THR A 330 13.35 -21.39 3.42
N LYS A 331 13.97 -21.69 2.28
CA LYS A 331 15.38 -21.33 1.99
C LYS A 331 15.44 -20.35 0.82
N ALA A 332 16.43 -19.47 0.83
CA ALA A 332 16.74 -18.55 -0.25
C ALA A 332 18.08 -18.92 -0.88
N GLU A 333 18.09 -19.13 -2.20
CA GLU A 333 19.27 -19.19 -3.06
C GLU A 333 19.52 -17.79 -3.63
N ILE A 334 20.70 -17.23 -3.39
CA ILE A 334 21.02 -15.84 -3.71
C ILE A 334 22.20 -15.82 -4.69
N GLU A 335 22.00 -15.17 -5.83
CA GLU A 335 22.97 -15.07 -6.93
C GLU A 335 23.16 -13.58 -7.31
N ALA A 336 24.40 -13.14 -7.47
CA ALA A 336 24.71 -11.82 -8.00
C ALA A 336 24.59 -11.81 -9.53
N LEU A 337 23.91 -10.79 -10.07
CA LEU A 337 23.69 -10.62 -11.50
C LEU A 337 24.38 -9.35 -12.02
N PRO A 338 24.74 -9.29 -13.32
CA PRO A 338 25.28 -8.09 -13.95
C PRO A 338 24.39 -6.86 -13.77
N GLY A 339 25.00 -5.68 -13.67
CA GLY A 339 24.29 -4.42 -13.49
C GLY A 339 23.68 -4.26 -12.08
N ASP A 340 24.45 -4.58 -11.03
CA ASP A 340 24.09 -4.39 -9.62
C ASP A 340 22.71 -4.97 -9.24
N ALA A 341 22.41 -6.18 -9.71
CA ALA A 341 21.18 -6.88 -9.37
C ALA A 341 21.47 -8.19 -8.65
N ILE A 342 20.48 -8.70 -7.93
CA ILE A 342 20.55 -9.95 -7.19
C ILE A 342 19.33 -10.78 -7.60
N ARG A 343 19.54 -12.03 -7.97
CA ARG A 343 18.45 -13.00 -8.10
C ARG A 343 18.30 -13.73 -6.76
N VAL A 344 17.09 -13.73 -6.23
CA VAL A 344 16.76 -14.50 -5.03
C VAL A 344 15.70 -15.52 -5.40
N THR A 345 16.03 -16.80 -5.33
CA THR A 345 15.11 -17.92 -5.56
C THR A 345 14.74 -18.55 -4.24
N LEU A 346 13.46 -18.47 -3.90
CA LEU A 346 12.90 -18.97 -2.65
C LEU A 346 12.37 -20.38 -2.86
N ARG A 347 12.94 -21.35 -2.14
CA ARG A 347 12.42 -22.71 -2.00
C ARG A 347 11.40 -22.72 -0.88
N MET A 348 10.12 -22.61 -1.22
CA MET A 348 9.05 -22.40 -0.25
C MET A 348 8.74 -23.66 0.54
N ALA A 349 8.60 -23.53 1.87
CA ALA A 349 8.18 -24.65 2.72
C ALA A 349 6.73 -25.10 2.47
N LYS A 350 5.87 -24.17 2.05
CA LYS A 350 4.47 -24.45 1.71
C LYS A 350 4.03 -23.64 0.49
N MET A 351 3.31 -24.31 -0.41
CA MET A 351 2.84 -23.74 -1.67
C MET A 351 1.71 -22.71 -1.47
N TRP A 352 1.71 -21.66 -2.29
CA TRP A 352 0.54 -20.87 -2.62
C TRP A 352 0.40 -20.75 -4.13
N LYS A 353 -0.79 -20.36 -4.59
CA LYS A 353 -1.03 -20.10 -6.01
C LYS A 353 -0.44 -18.74 -6.39
N PHE A 354 0.67 -18.77 -7.13
CA PHE A 354 1.28 -17.57 -7.71
C PHE A 354 0.28 -16.88 -8.65
N ARG A 355 0.20 -15.54 -8.56
CA ARG A 355 -0.54 -14.71 -9.50
C ARG A 355 0.27 -13.47 -9.89
N PRO A 356 0.08 -12.93 -11.10
CA PRO A 356 0.72 -11.67 -11.51
C PRO A 356 0.39 -10.49 -10.59
N GLY A 357 1.31 -9.53 -10.51
CA GLY A 357 1.17 -8.34 -9.67
C GLY A 357 1.34 -8.58 -8.17
N GLN A 358 1.80 -9.76 -7.76
CA GLN A 358 2.06 -10.09 -6.36
C GLN A 358 3.41 -9.58 -5.88
N HIS A 359 3.48 -9.18 -4.62
CA HIS A 359 4.72 -8.89 -3.90
C HIS A 359 4.72 -9.57 -2.53
N ILE A 360 5.90 -9.67 -1.93
CA ILE A 360 6.09 -10.24 -0.59
C ILE A 360 6.98 -9.31 0.24
N TYR A 361 6.92 -9.49 1.55
CA TYR A 361 7.92 -8.97 2.47
C TYR A 361 8.90 -10.09 2.82
N LEU A 362 10.16 -9.88 2.48
CA LEU A 362 11.24 -10.83 2.66
C LEU A 362 12.02 -10.50 3.92
N TYR A 363 12.29 -11.53 4.71
CA TYR A 363 13.14 -11.50 5.89
C TYR A 363 14.33 -12.42 5.66
N ILE A 364 15.55 -11.92 5.84
CA ILE A 364 16.76 -12.74 5.82
C ILE A 364 17.55 -12.44 7.10
N PRO A 365 17.37 -13.25 8.17
CA PRO A 365 17.98 -12.99 9.47
C PRO A 365 19.49 -12.86 9.47
N SER A 366 20.17 -13.63 8.61
CA SER A 366 21.64 -13.59 8.45
C SER A 366 22.17 -12.30 7.81
N ILE A 367 21.29 -11.42 7.32
CA ILE A 367 21.62 -10.17 6.64
C ILE A 367 21.10 -8.96 7.42
N GLY A 368 19.82 -8.98 7.78
CA GLY A 368 19.12 -7.84 8.37
C GLY A 368 18.27 -8.19 9.58
N MET A 369 18.59 -9.27 10.30
CA MET A 369 17.82 -9.74 11.46
C MET A 369 16.31 -9.87 11.14
N TRP A 370 15.44 -9.19 11.90
CA TRP A 370 13.99 -9.22 11.73
C TRP A 370 13.43 -8.07 10.88
N THR A 371 14.29 -7.37 10.11
CA THR A 371 13.83 -6.36 9.15
C THR A 371 13.12 -7.03 7.97
N SER A 372 12.06 -6.38 7.49
CA SER A 372 11.21 -6.87 6.41
C SER A 372 11.31 -5.95 5.21
N HIS A 373 11.62 -6.47 4.02
CA HIS A 373 11.81 -5.65 2.81
C HIS A 373 10.87 -6.12 1.69
N PRO A 374 10.20 -5.20 0.97
CA PRO A 374 9.21 -5.56 -0.03
C PRO A 374 9.86 -5.87 -1.38
N PHE A 375 9.43 -6.96 -2.01
CA PHE A 375 9.88 -7.29 -3.36
C PHE A 375 8.73 -7.87 -4.20
N SER A 376 8.64 -7.43 -5.45
CA SER A 376 7.73 -8.01 -6.44
C SER A 376 8.16 -9.42 -6.79
N LEU A 377 7.18 -10.32 -6.90
CA LEU A 377 7.40 -11.68 -7.36
C LEU A 377 7.58 -11.67 -8.87
N ALA A 378 8.74 -12.11 -9.36
CA ALA A 378 9.07 -12.03 -10.77
C ALA A 378 8.73 -13.31 -11.54
N TRP A 379 8.82 -14.46 -10.88
CA TRP A 379 8.57 -15.75 -11.50
C TRP A 379 8.22 -16.83 -10.49
N SER A 380 7.58 -17.90 -10.98
CA SER A 380 7.34 -19.11 -10.22
C SER A 380 7.57 -20.33 -11.11
N GLU A 381 8.23 -21.35 -10.57
CA GLU A 381 8.39 -22.65 -11.22
C GLU A 381 7.88 -23.75 -10.29
N GLU A 382 7.23 -24.75 -10.88
CA GLU A 382 6.91 -25.99 -10.19
C GLU A 382 7.95 -27.02 -10.62
N SER A 383 8.88 -27.37 -9.74
CA SER A 383 9.76 -28.52 -9.92
C SER A 383 9.15 -29.75 -9.25
N ALA A 384 9.17 -30.89 -9.92
CA ALA A 384 9.00 -32.17 -9.23
C ALA A 384 10.31 -32.49 -8.50
N ASP A 385 10.24 -32.84 -7.21
CA ASP A 385 11.41 -33.29 -6.45
C ASP A 385 11.92 -34.62 -7.05
N LEU A 386 12.97 -34.52 -7.86
CA LEU A 386 13.71 -35.67 -8.43
C LEU A 386 14.32 -36.57 -7.34
N ALA A 387 14.41 -36.12 -6.09
CA ALA A 387 14.83 -36.95 -4.96
C ALA A 387 13.83 -38.08 -4.62
N THR A 388 12.63 -38.05 -5.20
CA THR A 388 11.57 -39.06 -5.04
C THR A 388 11.48 -40.03 -6.22
N GLU A 389 12.55 -40.21 -7.00
CA GLU A 389 12.59 -41.23 -8.07
C GLU A 389 12.45 -42.69 -7.57
N LYS A 390 12.51 -42.94 -6.25
CA LYS A 390 12.37 -44.30 -5.68
C LYS A 390 10.95 -44.74 -5.33
N GLY A 391 9.91 -43.98 -5.69
CA GLY A 391 8.54 -44.46 -5.47
C GLY A 391 7.51 -43.72 -6.31
N LEU A 392 6.72 -44.47 -7.09
CA LEU A 392 5.52 -43.94 -7.73
C LEU A 392 4.58 -43.38 -6.63
N PRO A 393 4.08 -42.14 -6.74
CA PRO A 393 3.16 -41.59 -5.76
C PRO A 393 1.85 -42.39 -5.77
N MET A 394 1.56 -43.07 -4.66
CA MET A 394 0.42 -44.00 -4.51
C MET A 394 -0.89 -43.27 -4.17
N SER A 395 -0.85 -42.00 -3.78
CA SER A 395 -2.03 -41.18 -3.48
C SER A 395 -1.98 -39.79 -4.14
N ARG A 396 -3.15 -39.16 -4.33
CA ARG A 396 -3.25 -37.76 -4.78
C ARG A 396 -2.49 -36.78 -3.86
N GLN A 397 -2.42 -37.08 -2.56
CA GLN A 397 -1.68 -36.26 -1.60
C GLN A 397 -0.16 -36.33 -1.81
N ASP A 398 0.36 -37.48 -2.27
CA ASP A 398 1.78 -37.66 -2.58
C ASP A 398 2.21 -36.89 -3.83
N ILE A 399 1.33 -36.78 -4.83
CA ILE A 399 1.56 -35.98 -6.04
C ILE A 399 1.70 -34.48 -5.71
N PHE A 400 0.84 -33.95 -4.84
CA PHE A 400 0.97 -32.56 -4.37
C PHE A 400 2.13 -32.37 -3.41
N ALA A 401 2.54 -33.41 -2.68
CA ALA A 401 3.69 -33.37 -1.79
C ALA A 401 5.03 -33.40 -2.54
N ALA A 402 5.09 -33.97 -3.75
CA ALA A 402 6.30 -34.11 -4.57
C ALA A 402 6.65 -32.87 -5.42
N LYS A 403 5.79 -31.85 -5.46
CA LYS A 403 6.06 -30.61 -6.19
C LYS A 403 6.64 -29.55 -5.26
N THR A 404 7.89 -29.15 -5.50
CA THR A 404 8.50 -27.97 -4.89
C THR A 404 8.26 -26.75 -5.77
N THR A 405 7.53 -25.77 -5.26
CA THR A 405 7.39 -24.48 -5.94
C THR A 405 8.54 -23.57 -5.55
N SER A 406 9.31 -23.12 -6.54
CA SER A 406 10.28 -22.04 -6.36
C SER A 406 9.66 -20.71 -6.80
N VAL A 407 9.99 -19.65 -6.09
CA VAL A 407 9.56 -18.29 -6.43
C VAL A 407 10.79 -17.40 -6.54
N SER A 408 10.93 -16.69 -7.65
CA SER A 408 12.12 -15.88 -7.91
C SER A 408 11.82 -14.39 -7.87
N LEU A 409 12.80 -13.65 -7.36
CA LEU A 409 12.84 -12.20 -7.23
C LEU A 409 14.06 -11.66 -7.97
N ILE A 410 13.97 -10.46 -8.53
CA ILE A 410 15.15 -9.67 -8.92
C ILE A 410 15.18 -8.41 -8.06
N ILE A 411 16.27 -8.22 -7.35
CA ILE A 411 16.46 -7.13 -6.39
C ILE A 411 17.59 -6.24 -6.92
N ARG A 412 17.31 -4.94 -7.09
CA ARG A 412 18.36 -3.97 -7.42
C ARG A 412 19.13 -3.62 -6.15
N ARG A 413 20.46 -3.62 -6.23
CA ARG A 413 21.34 -3.12 -5.17
C ARG A 413 21.05 -1.63 -4.90
N ARG A 414 20.73 -1.33 -3.64
CA ARG A 414 20.59 0.00 -3.04
C ARG A 414 21.37 0.03 -1.72
N THR A 415 21.42 1.17 -1.04
CA THR A 415 22.05 1.31 0.27
C THR A 415 21.38 0.43 1.33
N GLY A 416 22.09 0.09 2.41
CA GLY A 416 21.56 -0.70 3.53
C GLY A 416 21.43 -2.19 3.20
N PHE A 417 20.31 -2.81 3.55
CA PHE A 417 20.07 -4.26 3.45
C PHE A 417 20.48 -4.87 2.10
N THR A 418 20.07 -4.27 0.99
CA THR A 418 20.36 -4.82 -0.35
C THR A 418 21.83 -4.70 -0.77
N ASP A 419 22.59 -3.74 -0.22
CA ASP A 419 24.04 -3.63 -0.44
C ASP A 419 24.77 -4.76 0.29
N THR A 420 24.41 -4.99 1.55
CA THR A 420 24.94 -6.09 2.35
C THR A 420 24.61 -7.45 1.71
N LEU A 421 23.40 -7.60 1.19
CA LEU A 421 22.98 -8.80 0.46
C LEU A 421 23.82 -9.00 -0.81
N TYR A 422 24.01 -7.95 -1.61
CA TYR A 422 24.82 -8.01 -2.84
C TYR A 422 26.26 -8.41 -2.55
N LYS A 423 26.92 -7.73 -1.61
CA LYS A 423 28.33 -7.99 -1.25
C LYS A 423 28.55 -9.43 -0.79
N LYS A 424 27.63 -9.99 0.01
CA LYS A 424 27.72 -11.40 0.44
C LYS A 424 27.47 -12.38 -0.70
N ALA A 425 26.54 -12.07 -1.61
CA ALA A 425 26.31 -12.87 -2.81
C ALA A 425 27.54 -12.88 -3.73
N GLU A 426 28.16 -11.71 -3.94
CA GLU A 426 29.38 -11.56 -4.75
C GLU A 426 30.57 -12.34 -4.17
N THR A 427 30.70 -12.36 -2.83
CA THR A 427 31.75 -13.14 -2.14
C THR A 427 31.59 -14.66 -2.33
N SER A 428 30.36 -15.13 -2.57
CA SER A 428 30.08 -16.57 -2.76
C SER A 428 30.50 -17.08 -4.15
N GLY A 429 30.85 -16.18 -5.07
CA GLY A 429 31.35 -16.52 -6.40
C GLY A 429 30.28 -17.14 -7.30
N ILE A 430 30.63 -18.26 -7.95
CA ILE A 430 29.79 -18.92 -8.97
C ILE A 430 28.61 -19.68 -8.33
N SER A 431 28.76 -20.17 -7.10
CA SER A 431 27.72 -20.94 -6.42
C SER A 431 26.75 -20.01 -5.68
N PRO A 432 25.42 -20.20 -5.82
CA PRO A 432 24.45 -19.41 -5.09
C PRO A 432 24.62 -19.56 -3.58
N MET A 433 24.58 -18.44 -2.86
CA MET A 433 24.54 -18.44 -1.40
C MET A 433 23.19 -18.98 -0.94
N VAL A 434 23.19 -20.01 -0.11
CA VAL A 434 21.96 -20.57 0.48
C VAL A 434 21.80 -20.12 1.93
N THR A 435 20.65 -19.54 2.27
CA THR A 435 20.35 -19.13 3.64
C THR A 435 18.88 -19.32 4.00
N THR A 436 18.55 -19.20 5.29
CA THR A 436 17.15 -19.23 5.74
C THR A 436 16.49 -17.89 5.45
N ALA A 437 15.29 -17.94 4.88
CA ALA A 437 14.49 -16.74 4.64
C ALA A 437 13.05 -16.96 5.10
N TYR A 438 12.38 -15.89 5.49
CA TYR A 438 10.96 -15.89 5.78
C TYR A 438 10.21 -14.97 4.83
N VAL A 439 9.05 -15.44 4.39
CA VAL A 439 8.15 -14.76 3.46
C VAL A 439 6.86 -14.39 4.20
N GLU A 440 6.55 -13.10 4.24
CA GLU A 440 5.24 -12.59 4.62
C GLU A 440 4.51 -12.19 3.33
N GLY A 441 3.35 -12.82 3.06
CA GLY A 441 2.57 -12.63 1.83
C GLY A 441 1.97 -13.93 1.31
N PRO A 442 1.53 -13.98 0.03
CA PRO A 442 1.63 -12.92 -0.98
C PRO A 442 0.64 -11.76 -0.77
N TYR A 443 1.06 -10.56 -1.16
CA TYR A 443 0.24 -9.34 -1.19
C TYR A 443 0.03 -8.86 -2.62
N GLY A 444 -1.05 -8.10 -2.83
CA GLY A 444 -1.41 -7.60 -4.15
C GLY A 444 -1.92 -8.67 -5.09
N HIS A 445 -2.63 -8.24 -6.12
CA HIS A 445 -3.03 -9.03 -7.27
C HIS A 445 -3.68 -8.09 -8.26
N GLU A 446 -3.18 -8.07 -9.48
CA GLU A 446 -3.79 -7.30 -10.56
C GLU A 446 -4.00 -8.23 -11.76
N SER A 447 -5.13 -8.11 -12.45
CA SER A 447 -5.45 -8.97 -13.58
C SER A 447 -5.83 -8.16 -14.80
N PHE A 448 -5.03 -8.30 -15.86
CA PHE A 448 -5.29 -7.63 -17.12
C PHE A 448 -6.06 -8.51 -18.13
N GLN A 449 -6.50 -9.71 -17.72
CA GLN A 449 -7.15 -10.68 -18.61
C GLN A 449 -8.50 -10.19 -19.17
N SER A 450 -9.09 -9.14 -18.59
CA SER A 450 -10.35 -8.55 -19.07
C SER A 450 -10.13 -7.50 -20.16
N TYR A 451 -8.91 -6.99 -20.36
CA TYR A 451 -8.61 -5.96 -21.36
C TYR A 451 -8.27 -6.60 -22.68
N GLY A 452 -8.71 -5.98 -23.78
CA GLY A 452 -8.36 -6.43 -25.13
C GLY A 452 -6.93 -6.01 -25.51
N THR A 453 -6.49 -4.85 -25.05
CA THR A 453 -5.13 -4.33 -25.27
C THR A 453 -4.46 -4.03 -23.94
N VAL A 454 -3.22 -4.47 -23.77
CA VAL A 454 -2.46 -4.26 -22.54
C VAL A 454 -1.08 -3.72 -22.89
N MET A 455 -0.75 -2.53 -22.39
CA MET A 455 0.61 -2.00 -22.45
C MET A 455 1.25 -2.07 -21.07
N LEU A 456 2.42 -2.71 -21.00
CA LEU A 456 3.16 -2.91 -19.77
C LEU A 456 4.46 -2.10 -19.85
N PHE A 457 4.55 -1.01 -19.11
CA PHE A 457 5.74 -0.18 -19.01
C PHE A 457 6.59 -0.62 -17.81
N ALA A 458 7.86 -0.89 -18.08
CA ALA A 458 8.86 -1.23 -17.08
C ALA A 458 10.11 -0.35 -17.22
N ALA A 459 10.68 0.11 -16.11
CA ALA A 459 12.03 0.67 -16.09
C ALA A 459 12.92 -0.08 -15.09
N GLY A 460 14.10 -0.50 -15.57
CA GLY A 460 15.04 -1.27 -14.74
C GLY A 460 14.36 -2.49 -14.12
N VAL A 461 14.46 -2.62 -12.80
CA VAL A 461 13.95 -3.77 -12.03
C VAL A 461 12.42 -3.84 -11.98
N GLY A 462 11.70 -2.78 -12.39
CA GLY A 462 10.24 -2.80 -12.50
C GLY A 462 9.69 -3.83 -13.48
N ILE A 463 10.56 -4.43 -14.30
CA ILE A 463 10.26 -5.58 -15.16
C ILE A 463 9.77 -6.81 -14.38
N THR A 464 10.17 -6.93 -13.11
CA THR A 464 9.73 -8.01 -12.20
C THR A 464 8.22 -8.02 -12.01
N HIS A 465 7.57 -6.86 -12.00
CA HIS A 465 6.11 -6.78 -11.93
C HIS A 465 5.47 -7.19 -13.26
N GLN A 466 6.06 -6.80 -14.39
CA GLN A 466 5.44 -6.97 -15.72
C GLN A 466 5.60 -8.36 -16.34
N VAL A 467 6.73 -9.05 -16.13
CA VAL A 467 7.00 -10.38 -16.70
C VAL A 467 5.94 -11.43 -16.34
N PRO A 468 5.48 -11.52 -15.07
CA PRO A 468 4.36 -12.38 -14.70
C PRO A 468 3.08 -12.11 -15.52
N HIS A 469 2.76 -10.85 -15.78
CA HIS A 469 1.59 -10.48 -16.60
C HIS A 469 1.77 -10.91 -18.04
N VAL A 470 2.96 -10.76 -18.62
CA VAL A 470 3.23 -11.25 -19.98
C VAL A 470 2.99 -12.76 -20.07
N ARG A 471 3.56 -13.55 -19.15
CA ARG A 471 3.33 -15.01 -19.11
C ARG A 471 1.85 -15.35 -19.01
N ASP A 472 1.14 -14.72 -18.07
CA ASP A 472 -0.28 -14.98 -17.81
C ASP A 472 -1.18 -14.62 -19.00
N LEU A 473 -0.93 -13.49 -19.67
CA LEU A 473 -1.73 -13.05 -20.81
C LEU A 473 -1.46 -13.88 -22.06
N VAL A 474 -0.21 -14.25 -22.33
CA VAL A 474 0.14 -15.14 -23.46
C VAL A 474 -0.46 -16.53 -23.26
N ALA A 475 -0.33 -17.10 -22.05
CA ALA A 475 -0.97 -18.38 -21.71
C ALA A 475 -2.50 -18.29 -21.82
N GLY A 476 -3.07 -17.21 -21.28
CA GLY A 476 -4.51 -16.96 -21.31
C GLY A 476 -5.05 -16.87 -22.73
N TYR A 477 -4.30 -16.23 -23.63
CA TYR A 477 -4.65 -16.10 -25.05
C TYR A 477 -4.58 -17.43 -25.79
N SER A 478 -3.49 -18.18 -25.61
CA SER A 478 -3.35 -19.50 -26.24
C SER A 478 -4.49 -20.44 -25.84
N ASN A 479 -4.88 -20.40 -24.56
CA ASN A 479 -5.96 -21.21 -23.99
C ASN A 479 -7.37 -20.65 -24.23
N GLY A 480 -7.53 -19.47 -24.85
CA GLY A 480 -8.85 -18.85 -25.05
C GLY A 480 -9.53 -18.33 -23.77
N THR A 481 -8.81 -18.22 -22.66
CA THR A 481 -9.36 -17.91 -21.32
C THR A 481 -9.28 -16.43 -20.92
N CYS A 482 -8.73 -15.57 -21.78
CA CYS A 482 -8.66 -14.12 -21.59
C CYS A 482 -9.26 -13.34 -22.78
N ALA A 483 -9.67 -12.10 -22.53
CA ALA A 483 -10.13 -11.15 -23.54
C ALA A 483 -8.98 -10.49 -24.32
N THR A 484 -7.74 -10.63 -23.84
CA THR A 484 -6.57 -9.95 -24.38
C THR A 484 -6.21 -10.46 -25.76
N ARG A 485 -5.98 -9.54 -26.68
CA ARG A 485 -5.60 -9.80 -28.08
C ARG A 485 -4.30 -9.09 -28.45
N LYS A 486 -3.85 -8.12 -27.66
CA LYS A 486 -2.62 -7.37 -27.90
C LYS A 486 -1.92 -7.06 -26.59
N VAL A 487 -0.65 -7.43 -26.48
CA VAL A 487 0.22 -7.14 -25.34
C VAL A 487 1.47 -6.44 -25.85
N VAL A 488 1.72 -5.23 -25.37
CA VAL A 488 2.91 -4.43 -25.70
C VAL A 488 3.74 -4.25 -24.44
N LEU A 489 4.86 -4.96 -24.34
CA LEU A 489 5.83 -4.79 -23.28
C LEU A 489 6.82 -3.70 -23.69
N VAL A 490 6.87 -2.59 -22.95
CA VAL A 490 7.85 -1.52 -23.12
C VAL A 490 8.83 -1.56 -21.96
N TRP A 491 10.07 -1.96 -22.21
CA TRP A 491 11.09 -2.08 -21.16
C TRP A 491 12.27 -1.13 -21.42
N ILE A 492 12.50 -0.25 -20.46
CA ILE A 492 13.56 0.76 -20.50
C ILE A 492 14.71 0.30 -19.59
N ILE A 493 15.88 0.10 -20.17
CA ILE A 493 17.11 -0.33 -19.49
C ILE A 493 18.25 0.66 -19.73
N GLN A 494 19.26 0.60 -18.87
CA GLN A 494 20.46 1.43 -19.03
C GLN A 494 21.47 0.74 -19.94
N SER A 495 21.74 -0.55 -19.68
CA SER A 495 22.69 -1.38 -20.41
C SER A 495 22.01 -2.67 -20.89
N PRO A 496 22.41 -3.23 -22.05
CA PRO A 496 21.96 -4.55 -22.51
C PRO A 496 22.23 -5.69 -21.52
N GLU A 497 23.22 -5.55 -20.63
CA GLU A 497 23.52 -6.53 -19.57
C GLU A 497 22.31 -6.78 -18.65
N HIS A 498 21.39 -5.82 -18.53
CA HIS A 498 20.17 -5.98 -17.73
C HIS A 498 19.22 -7.03 -18.31
N LEU A 499 19.36 -7.39 -19.59
CA LEU A 499 18.56 -8.46 -20.21
C LEU A 499 18.81 -9.81 -19.54
N GLU A 500 19.99 -10.02 -18.95
CA GLU A 500 20.35 -11.25 -18.21
C GLU A 500 19.43 -11.51 -17.01
N TRP A 501 18.83 -10.46 -16.44
CA TRP A 501 18.01 -10.59 -15.23
C TRP A 501 16.86 -11.56 -15.41
N ILE A 502 16.21 -11.50 -16.58
CA ILE A 502 15.00 -12.25 -16.91
C ILE A 502 15.21 -13.19 -18.11
N ARG A 503 16.44 -13.30 -18.64
CA ARG A 503 16.72 -14.10 -19.84
C ARG A 503 16.10 -15.50 -19.80
N PRO A 504 16.24 -16.31 -18.73
CA PRO A 504 15.65 -17.65 -18.68
C PRO A 504 14.13 -17.63 -18.86
N TRP A 505 13.46 -16.68 -18.19
CA TRP A 505 12.00 -16.54 -18.23
C TRP A 505 11.51 -16.00 -19.57
N MET A 506 12.26 -15.07 -20.17
CA MET A 506 11.96 -14.56 -21.50
C MET A 506 12.12 -15.63 -22.57
N THR A 507 13.13 -16.51 -22.48
CA THR A 507 13.25 -17.66 -23.38
C THR A 507 12.03 -18.56 -23.30
N GLN A 508 11.52 -18.84 -22.09
CA GLN A 508 10.29 -19.60 -21.91
C GLN A 508 9.08 -18.89 -22.55
N ILE A 509 8.89 -17.59 -22.29
CA ILE A 509 7.79 -16.80 -22.89
C ILE A 509 7.87 -16.78 -24.41
N LEU A 510 9.07 -16.60 -24.98
CA LEU A 510 9.27 -16.55 -26.43
C LEU A 510 9.03 -17.90 -27.12
N GLY A 511 9.11 -19.00 -26.37
CA GLY A 511 8.78 -20.35 -26.80
C GLY A 511 7.30 -20.74 -26.62
N MET A 512 6.46 -19.90 -26.01
CA MET A 512 5.03 -20.20 -25.84
C MET A 512 4.25 -20.15 -27.16
N ASP A 513 3.21 -20.99 -27.25
CA ASP A 513 2.32 -21.05 -28.41
C ASP A 513 1.62 -19.72 -28.68
N LYS A 514 1.44 -19.39 -29.97
CA LYS A 514 0.75 -18.19 -30.45
C LYS A 514 1.26 -16.86 -29.89
N ARG A 515 2.41 -16.85 -29.21
CA ARG A 515 2.98 -15.63 -28.61
C ARG A 515 3.27 -14.53 -29.64
N ARG A 516 3.60 -14.91 -30.90
CA ARG A 516 3.86 -13.96 -32.00
C ARG A 516 2.62 -13.16 -32.41
N ASP A 517 1.43 -13.69 -32.15
CA ASP A 517 0.16 -13.08 -32.56
C ASP A 517 -0.29 -12.00 -31.57
N ILE A 518 0.14 -12.12 -30.30
CA ILE A 518 -0.31 -11.28 -29.20
C ILE A 518 0.79 -10.38 -28.62
N LEU A 519 2.04 -10.84 -28.55
CA LEU A 519 3.10 -10.17 -27.79
C LEU A 519 4.05 -9.39 -28.70
N LYS A 520 4.19 -8.10 -28.39
CA LYS A 520 5.20 -7.20 -28.94
C LYS A 520 6.08 -6.66 -27.82
N ILE A 521 7.39 -6.73 -27.99
CA ILE A 521 8.39 -6.27 -27.02
C ILE A 521 9.17 -5.11 -27.62
N LEU A 522 9.17 -3.98 -26.92
CA LEU A 522 9.91 -2.78 -27.26
C LEU A 522 10.95 -2.53 -26.16
N LEU A 523 12.23 -2.68 -26.51
CA LEU A 523 13.37 -2.47 -25.63
C LEU A 523 13.98 -1.10 -25.92
N PHE A 524 14.13 -0.27 -24.89
CA PHE A 524 14.76 1.04 -25.00
C PHE A 524 16.04 1.06 -24.16
N VAL A 525 17.20 1.21 -24.81
CA VAL A 525 18.51 1.23 -24.17
C VAL A 525 19.01 2.65 -24.06
N THR A 526 19.06 3.18 -22.84
CA THR A 526 19.34 4.61 -22.60
C THR A 526 20.83 4.97 -22.56
N ARG A 527 21.72 3.99 -22.34
CA ARG A 527 23.19 4.18 -22.31
C ARG A 527 23.90 3.01 -23.03
N PRO A 528 23.71 2.84 -24.36
CA PRO A 528 24.41 1.78 -25.10
C PRO A 528 25.91 2.04 -25.09
N ARG A 529 26.74 0.99 -24.92
CA ARG A 529 28.20 1.14 -25.05
C ARG A 529 28.62 1.24 -26.51
N SER A 530 27.86 0.60 -27.40
CA SER A 530 28.03 0.67 -28.85
C SER A 530 26.68 0.58 -29.57
N THR A 531 26.57 1.23 -30.73
CA THR A 531 25.40 1.09 -31.61
C THR A 531 25.22 -0.36 -32.11
N LYS A 532 26.30 -1.15 -32.13
CA LYS A 532 26.28 -2.59 -32.46
C LYS A 532 25.60 -3.46 -31.40
N GLU A 533 25.30 -2.94 -30.22
CA GLU A 533 24.53 -3.68 -29.21
C GLU A 533 23.02 -3.57 -29.46
N ILE A 534 22.61 -2.62 -30.32
CA ILE A 534 21.21 -2.33 -30.62
C ILE A 534 20.83 -3.02 -31.92
N HIS A 535 20.47 -4.30 -31.79
CA HIS A 535 19.90 -5.07 -32.89
C HIS A 535 18.55 -5.62 -32.48
N SER A 536 17.57 -5.48 -33.38
CA SER A 536 16.24 -6.05 -33.18
C SER A 536 16.27 -7.52 -33.59
N PRO A 537 16.24 -8.49 -32.65
CA PRO A 537 16.39 -9.91 -32.99
C PRO A 537 15.19 -10.46 -33.77
N SER A 538 14.04 -9.78 -33.75
CA SER A 538 12.86 -10.17 -34.54
C SER A 538 11.89 -9.01 -34.73
N ALA A 539 10.92 -9.15 -35.64
CA ALA A 539 9.84 -8.16 -35.77
C ALA A 539 9.03 -7.96 -34.48
N SER A 540 8.89 -9.02 -33.67
CA SER A 540 8.20 -9.01 -32.39
C SER A 540 9.02 -8.45 -31.22
N VAL A 541 10.35 -8.33 -31.37
CA VAL A 541 11.26 -7.86 -30.31
C VAL A 541 12.17 -6.80 -30.92
N GLN A 542 11.83 -5.55 -30.68
CA GLN A 542 12.48 -4.40 -31.29
C GLN A 542 13.32 -3.68 -30.24
N MET A 543 14.53 -3.26 -30.62
CA MET A 543 15.44 -2.52 -29.73
C MET A 543 15.74 -1.13 -30.30
N PHE A 544 15.63 -0.11 -29.45
CA PHE A 544 15.82 1.28 -29.80
C PHE A 544 16.80 1.98 -28.85
N PRO A 545 17.62 2.93 -29.34
CA PRO A 545 18.43 3.79 -28.50
C PRO A 545 17.59 4.86 -27.80
N GLY A 546 18.01 5.26 -26.60
CA GLY A 546 17.47 6.43 -25.91
C GLY A 546 16.21 6.16 -25.09
N LYS A 547 15.51 7.24 -24.73
CA LYS A 547 14.26 7.17 -23.96
C LYS A 547 13.07 7.12 -24.92
N PRO A 548 12.02 6.34 -24.63
CA PRO A 548 10.82 6.32 -25.44
C PRO A 548 10.03 7.63 -25.29
N ASP A 549 9.41 8.08 -26.39
CA ASP A 549 8.29 9.00 -26.31
C ASP A 549 7.04 8.21 -25.90
N VAL A 550 6.73 8.24 -24.60
CA VAL A 550 5.60 7.52 -24.01
C VAL A 550 4.27 7.98 -24.62
N GLY A 551 4.12 9.28 -24.91
CA GLY A 551 2.89 9.82 -25.47
C GLY A 551 2.65 9.30 -26.88
N ALA A 552 3.69 9.32 -27.72
CA ALA A 552 3.62 8.79 -29.08
C ALA A 552 3.35 7.27 -29.10
N LEU A 553 3.98 6.51 -28.20
CA LEU A 553 3.74 5.07 -28.07
C LEU A 553 2.28 4.76 -27.71
N ILE A 554 1.72 5.45 -26.71
CA ILE A 554 0.31 5.24 -26.32
C ILE A 554 -0.61 5.67 -27.46
N SER A 555 -0.34 6.79 -28.15
CA SER A 555 -1.13 7.25 -29.30
C SER A 555 -1.20 6.20 -30.41
N LYS A 556 -0.04 5.65 -30.79
CA LYS A 556 0.06 4.63 -31.83
C LYS A 556 -0.71 3.36 -31.46
N GLU A 557 -0.63 2.94 -30.20
CA GLU A 557 -1.35 1.75 -29.76
C GLU A 557 -2.85 2.01 -29.54
N GLN A 558 -3.25 3.25 -29.27
CA GLN A 558 -4.65 3.69 -29.16
C GLN A 558 -5.38 3.60 -30.51
N GLU A 559 -4.73 4.01 -31.61
CA GLU A 559 -5.28 3.92 -32.97
C GLU A 559 -5.61 2.47 -33.36
N HIS A 560 -4.81 1.52 -32.89
CA HIS A 560 -4.95 0.09 -33.15
C HIS A 560 -5.35 -0.70 -31.92
N GLN A 561 -6.08 -0.07 -31.00
CA GLN A 561 -6.54 -0.74 -29.80
C GLN A 561 -7.62 -1.77 -30.14
N VAL A 562 -7.60 -2.87 -29.41
CA VAL A 562 -8.68 -3.86 -29.35
C VAL A 562 -9.27 -3.79 -27.96
N GLY A 563 -10.58 -3.59 -27.84
CA GLY A 563 -11.24 -3.55 -26.54
C GLY A 563 -10.88 -2.32 -25.71
N ALA A 564 -11.19 -2.41 -24.43
CA ALA A 564 -10.60 -1.54 -23.42
C ALA A 564 -9.09 -1.78 -23.33
N MET A 565 -8.34 -0.71 -23.07
CA MET A 565 -6.89 -0.73 -22.92
C MET A 565 -6.46 -0.60 -21.46
N ALA A 566 -5.55 -1.45 -21.00
CA ALA A 566 -4.86 -1.28 -19.73
C ALA A 566 -3.44 -0.75 -19.95
N LEU A 567 -3.06 0.28 -19.19
CA LEU A 567 -1.71 0.80 -19.12
C LEU A 567 -1.16 0.52 -17.71
N SER A 568 -0.24 -0.42 -17.58
CA SER A 568 0.46 -0.70 -16.33
C SER A 568 1.86 -0.08 -16.37
N VAL A 569 2.29 0.55 -15.28
CA VAL A 569 3.65 1.09 -15.14
C VAL A 569 4.29 0.65 -13.83
N CYS A 570 5.53 0.16 -13.91
CA CYS A 570 6.39 -0.10 -12.77
C CYS A 570 7.81 0.39 -13.07
N GLY A 571 8.28 1.39 -12.35
CA GLY A 571 9.57 2.01 -12.67
C GLY A 571 9.85 3.31 -11.93
N VAL A 572 10.67 4.16 -12.55
CA VAL A 572 11.01 5.48 -12.00
C VAL A 572 9.77 6.39 -11.99
N GLY A 573 9.63 7.23 -10.95
CA GLY A 573 8.46 8.12 -10.81
C GLY A 573 8.23 9.07 -12.01
N SER A 574 9.29 9.44 -12.73
CA SER A 574 9.17 10.21 -13.98
C SER A 574 8.48 9.44 -15.11
N LEU A 575 8.80 8.16 -15.29
CA LEU A 575 8.12 7.31 -16.27
C LEU A 575 6.66 7.14 -15.91
N ALA A 576 6.37 6.92 -14.63
CA ALA A 576 5.01 6.75 -14.14
C ALA A 576 4.16 8.02 -14.36
N ASP A 577 4.73 9.21 -14.09
CA ASP A 577 4.09 10.50 -14.39
C ASP A 577 3.87 10.72 -15.90
N ASP A 578 4.80 10.28 -16.76
CA ASP A 578 4.66 10.38 -18.21
C ASP A 578 3.60 9.42 -18.78
N VAL A 579 3.52 8.17 -18.30
CA VAL A 579 2.46 7.21 -18.67
C VAL A 579 1.09 7.71 -18.18
N ARG A 580 1.01 8.18 -16.93
CA ARG A 580 -0.19 8.80 -16.35
C ARG A 580 -0.68 9.96 -17.21
N ARG A 581 0.22 10.87 -17.62
CA ARG A 581 -0.13 11.97 -18.51
C ARG A 581 -0.62 11.47 -19.87
N GLY A 582 0.13 10.54 -20.48
CA GLY A 582 -0.22 9.95 -21.78
C GLY A 582 -1.62 9.35 -21.80
N MET A 583 -1.99 8.65 -20.71
CA MET A 583 -3.33 8.12 -20.49
C MET A 583 -4.37 9.22 -20.30
N ARG A 584 -4.11 10.18 -19.40
CA ARG A 584 -5.05 11.26 -19.05
C ARG A 584 -5.42 12.11 -20.27
N ASP A 585 -4.47 12.36 -21.16
CA ASP A 585 -4.70 13.16 -22.36
C ASP A 585 -5.51 12.38 -23.43
N ARG A 586 -5.80 11.09 -23.21
CA ARG A 586 -6.39 10.18 -24.20
C ARG A 586 -7.63 9.41 -23.74
N CYS A 587 -7.90 9.36 -22.44
CA CYS A 587 -8.98 8.55 -21.86
C CYS A 587 -10.40 9.02 -22.21
N GLU A 588 -10.56 10.19 -22.85
CA GLU A 588 -11.84 10.66 -23.40
C GLU A 588 -12.09 10.17 -24.84
N HIS A 589 -11.04 9.77 -25.57
CA HIS A 589 -11.19 9.25 -26.93
C HIS A 589 -11.52 7.76 -26.92
N THR A 590 -10.89 7.01 -26.01
CA THR A 590 -11.06 5.57 -25.90
C THR A 590 -11.01 5.11 -24.45
N GLU A 591 -11.60 3.95 -24.15
CA GLU A 591 -11.59 3.40 -22.80
C GLU A 591 -10.19 2.88 -22.43
N ILE A 592 -9.50 3.68 -21.61
CA ILE A 592 -8.17 3.37 -21.10
C ILE A 592 -8.21 3.38 -19.56
N ASP A 593 -7.60 2.38 -18.94
CA ASP A 593 -7.39 2.30 -17.49
C ASP A 593 -5.90 2.32 -17.16
N PHE A 594 -5.55 2.98 -16.06
CA PHE A 594 -4.18 3.20 -15.61
C PHE A 594 -3.91 2.45 -14.31
N PHE A 595 -2.84 1.67 -14.30
CA PHE A 595 -2.36 0.88 -13.17
C PHE A 595 -0.92 1.26 -12.87
N GLU A 596 -0.63 1.50 -11.61
CA GLU A 596 0.69 1.93 -11.18
C GLU A 596 1.13 1.11 -9.98
N GLU A 597 2.28 0.45 -10.14
CA GLU A 597 2.96 -0.22 -9.05
C GLU A 597 4.21 0.56 -8.68
N ALA A 598 4.19 1.14 -7.47
CA ALA A 598 5.34 1.84 -6.89
C ALA A 598 5.57 1.38 -5.45
N PHE A 599 6.80 0.97 -5.14
CA PHE A 599 7.29 0.79 -3.77
C PHE A 599 7.95 2.10 -3.32
N SER A 600 7.13 3.09 -2.96
CA SER A 600 7.56 4.47 -2.63
C SER A 600 7.73 4.75 -1.14
N TRP A 601 7.68 3.73 -0.27
CA TRP A 601 7.57 3.88 1.18
C TRP A 601 8.88 3.77 1.94
#